data_AF-A0A942LFV3-F1
#
_entry.id   AF-A0A942LFV3-F1
#
_cell.length_a   1.000
_cell.length_b   1.000
_cell.length_c   1.000
_cell.angle_alpha   90.00
_cell.angle_beta   90.00
_cell.angle_gamma   90.00
#
_symmetry.space_group_name_H-M   'P 1'
#
loop_
_entity.id
_entity.type
_entity.pdbx_description
1 polymer ?
#
loop_
_entity_poly.entity_id
_entity_poly.type
_entity_poly.pdbx_seq_one_letter_code
_entity_poly.pdbx_strand_id
1 'polypeptide(L)' 'VCEKCTDERKGQPVLGMTILRNLKPGADDKTVFEGGDITDPNNGKVYRARLKPVDGGRKLEMRGYIGPFYRTQVWLRVE' A
#
# COMPACT_ATOMS: atom_id res chain seq x y z
N VAL A 1 10.96 -4.15 -14.71
CA VAL A 1 11.66 -4.28 -13.40
C VAL A 1 11.54 -2.97 -12.62
N CYS A 2 11.73 -2.94 -11.29
CA CYS A 2 11.75 -1.68 -10.52
C CYS A 2 13.16 -1.08 -10.51
N GLU A 3 13.46 -0.20 -11.46
CA GLU A 3 14.78 0.43 -11.57
C GLU A 3 15.01 1.51 -10.52
N LYS A 4 13.93 2.20 -10.13
CA LYS A 4 13.97 3.35 -9.21
C LYS A 4 13.94 2.95 -7.74
N CYS A 5 13.59 1.71 -7.42
CA CYS A 5 13.63 1.20 -6.05
C CYS A 5 15.08 1.25 -5.53
N THR A 6 15.25 1.60 -4.26
CA THR A 6 16.58 1.69 -3.61
C THR A 6 16.84 0.57 -2.60
N ASP A 7 15.84 -0.26 -2.35
CA ASP A 7 15.91 -1.39 -1.42
C ASP A 7 16.05 -2.72 -2.17
N GLU A 8 15.79 -3.85 -1.51
CA GLU A 8 15.93 -5.19 -2.08
C GLU A 8 15.02 -5.47 -3.29
N ARG A 9 14.04 -4.60 -3.57
CA ARG A 9 13.21 -4.68 -4.79
C ARG A 9 13.89 -4.12 -6.03
N LYS A 10 15.03 -3.44 -5.90
CA LYS A 10 15.76 -2.90 -7.04
C LYS A 10 16.09 -4.00 -8.04
N GLY A 11 15.70 -3.79 -9.30
CA GLY A 11 15.92 -4.74 -10.38
C GLY A 11 14.96 -5.94 -10.40
N GLN A 12 14.06 -6.09 -9.42
CA GLN A 12 13.05 -7.16 -9.45
C GLN A 12 11.94 -6.85 -10.48
N PRO A 13 11.32 -7.88 -11.11
CA PRO A 13 10.12 -7.70 -11.91
C PRO A 13 9.00 -7.00 -11.12
N VAL A 14 8.25 -6.10 -11.75
CA VAL A 14 7.15 -5.37 -11.08
C VAL A 14 5.96 -6.31 -10.84
N LEU A 15 5.64 -7.14 -11.83
CA LEU A 15 4.64 -8.20 -11.66
C LEU A 15 5.18 -9.25 -10.69
N GLY A 16 4.39 -9.57 -9.68
CA GLY A 16 4.78 -10.47 -8.58
C GLY A 16 5.56 -9.80 -7.44
N MET A 17 5.87 -8.50 -7.54
CA MET A 17 6.56 -7.78 -6.47
C MET A 17 5.67 -7.52 -5.27
N THR A 18 6.16 -7.82 -4.07
CA THR A 18 5.50 -7.41 -2.82
C THR A 18 5.66 -5.90 -2.61
N ILE A 19 4.60 -5.14 -2.94
CA ILE A 19 4.57 -3.68 -2.79
C ILE A 19 4.00 -3.20 -1.45
N LEU A 20 3.17 -3.99 -0.78
CA LEU A 20 2.56 -3.68 0.52
C LEU A 20 3.19 -4.55 1.61
N ARG A 21 3.61 -3.94 2.71
CA ARG A 21 4.34 -4.65 3.78
C ARG A 21 3.98 -4.14 5.16
N ASN A 22 4.24 -4.96 6.17
CA ASN A 22 4.20 -4.60 7.60
C ASN A 22 2.84 -4.08 8.12
N LEU A 23 1.77 -4.22 7.32
CA LEU A 23 0.43 -3.82 7.71
C LEU A 23 -0.13 -4.77 8.76
N LYS A 24 -0.77 -4.19 9.77
CA LYS A 24 -1.42 -4.91 10.88
C LYS A 24 -2.79 -4.31 11.15
N PRO A 25 -3.77 -5.10 11.66
CA PRO A 25 -5.03 -4.55 12.12
C PRO A 25 -4.80 -3.46 13.17
N GLY A 26 -5.56 -2.37 13.07
CA GLY A 26 -5.49 -1.24 13.98
C GLY A 26 -5.79 -1.65 15.41
N ALA A 27 -5.25 -0.91 16.37
CA ALA A 27 -5.52 -1.14 17.79
C ALA A 27 -7.01 -0.90 18.08
N ASP A 28 -7.54 0.23 17.63
CA ASP A 28 -8.89 0.71 17.93
C ASP A 28 -9.95 0.20 16.95
N ASP A 29 -9.60 0.06 15.66
CA ASP A 29 -10.49 -0.43 14.61
C ASP A 29 -9.84 -1.58 13.87
N LYS A 30 -10.34 -2.79 14.09
CA LYS A 30 -9.83 -4.03 13.45
C LYS A 30 -10.13 -4.11 11.96
N THR A 31 -11.00 -3.25 11.43
CA THR A 31 -11.28 -3.15 9.99
C THR A 31 -10.27 -2.28 9.25
N VAL A 32 -9.46 -1.52 9.98
CA VAL A 32 -8.40 -0.68 9.45
C VAL A 32 -7.07 -1.42 9.60
N PHE A 33 -6.25 -1.41 8.56
CA PHE A 33 -4.89 -1.91 8.61
C PHE A 33 -3.90 -0.76 8.49
N GLU A 34 -2.91 -0.72 9.37
CA GLU A 34 -1.94 0.36 9.48
C GLU A 34 -0.58 -0.13 9.99
N GLY A 35 0.35 0.80 10.24
CA GLY A 35 1.72 0.50 10.69
C GLY A 35 2.66 0.00 9.59
N GLY A 36 2.13 -0.23 8.38
CA GLY A 36 2.89 -0.68 7.23
C GLY A 36 3.18 0.39 6.20
N ASP A 37 3.70 -0.07 5.06
CA ASP A 37 4.11 0.78 3.94
C ASP A 37 3.68 0.21 2.60
N ILE A 38 3.64 1.09 1.60
CA ILE A 38 3.47 0.78 0.19
C ILE A 38 4.61 1.37 -0.61
N THR A 39 5.10 0.63 -1.60
CA THR A 39 6.08 1.14 -2.57
C THR A 39 5.43 1.34 -3.92
N ASP A 40 5.70 2.48 -4.54
CA ASP A 40 5.30 2.77 -5.91
C ASP A 40 6.48 2.46 -6.85
N PRO A 41 6.42 1.36 -7.62
CA PRO A 41 7.51 0.97 -8.51
C PRO A 41 7.78 1.99 -9.63
N ASN A 42 6.81 2.88 -9.94
CA ASN A 42 6.96 3.88 -11.00
C ASN A 42 7.91 5.01 -10.61
N ASN A 43 8.06 5.27 -9.30
CA ASN A 43 8.94 6.31 -8.78
C ASN A 43 9.94 5.82 -7.71
N GLY A 44 9.84 4.55 -7.31
CA GLY A 44 10.74 3.92 -6.33
C GLY A 44 10.53 4.35 -4.88
N LYS A 45 9.53 5.19 -4.60
CA LYS A 45 9.31 5.75 -3.27
C LYS A 45 8.46 4.82 -2.41
N VAL A 46 8.76 4.84 -1.12
CA VAL A 46 8.03 4.14 -0.07
C VAL A 46 7.18 5.14 0.71
N TYR A 47 5.93 4.81 0.94
CA TYR A 47 4.95 5.63 1.65
C TYR A 47 4.39 4.85 2.82
N ARG A 48 4.16 5.50 3.97
CA ARG A 48 3.35 4.89 5.03
C ARG A 48 1.97 4.58 4.45
N ALA A 49 1.44 3.40 4.75
CA ALA A 49 0.19 2.90 4.21
C ALA A 49 -0.90 2.75 5.29
N ARG A 50 -2.14 2.99 4.89
CA ARG A 50 -3.35 2.60 5.63
C ARG A 50 -4.33 1.98 4.65
N LEU A 51 -4.86 0.81 4.98
CA LEU A 51 -5.87 0.12 4.18
C LEU A 51 -7.19 0.03 4.96
N LYS A 52 -8.32 0.17 4.26
CA LYS A 52 -9.64 -0.09 4.83
C LYS A 52 -10.55 -0.74 3.78
N PRO A 53 -10.97 -2.00 3.95
CA PRO A 53 -12.06 -2.56 3.18
C PRO A 53 -13.34 -1.77 3.45
N VAL A 54 -14.03 -1.37 2.40
CA VAL A 54 -15.30 -0.63 2.46
C VAL A 54 -16.33 -1.29 1.56
N ASP A 55 -17.58 -0.85 1.64
CA ASP A 55 -18.67 -1.37 0.80
C ASP A 55 -18.79 -2.91 0.91
N GLY A 56 -18.80 -3.43 2.14
CA GLY A 56 -18.84 -4.87 2.40
C GLY A 56 -17.61 -5.64 1.91
N GLY A 57 -16.50 -4.96 1.63
CA GLY A 57 -15.28 -5.58 1.09
C GLY A 57 -15.23 -5.65 -0.43
N ARG A 58 -16.19 -5.03 -1.13
CA ARG A 58 -16.14 -4.87 -2.61
C ARG A 58 -15.11 -3.84 -3.06
N LYS A 59 -14.70 -2.94 -2.16
CA LYS A 59 -13.70 -1.90 -2.43
C LYS A 59 -12.69 -1.86 -1.31
N LEU A 60 -11.46 -1.46 -1.65
CA LEU A 60 -10.39 -1.23 -0.70
C LEU A 60 -9.90 0.21 -0.85
N GLU A 61 -10.03 1.00 0.21
CA GLU A 61 -9.34 2.29 0.28
C GLU A 61 -7.88 2.04 0.63
N MET A 62 -6.98 2.32 -0.30
CA MET A 62 -5.54 2.33 -0.09
C MET A 62 -5.06 3.78 0.04
N ARG A 63 -4.56 4.15 1.22
CA ARG A 63 -4.04 5.50 1.48
C ARG A 63 -2.53 5.46 1.71
N GLY A 64 -1.80 6.28 0.95
CA GLY A 64 -0.38 6.54 1.13
C GLY A 64 -0.12 7.93 1.73
N TYR A 65 0.85 8.03 2.64
CA TYR A 65 1.18 9.26 3.37
C TYR A 65 2.63 9.73 3.10
N ILE A 66 2.82 11.06 3.07
CA ILE A 66 4.11 11.76 3.18
C ILE A 66 3.94 12.84 4.25
N GLY A 67 4.44 12.57 5.47
CA GLY A 67 4.20 13.48 6.60
C GLY A 67 2.69 13.72 6.82
N PRO A 68 2.22 14.98 6.84
CA PRO A 68 0.80 15.29 7.02
C PRO A 68 -0.04 15.10 5.75
N PHE A 69 0.59 15.01 4.57
CA PHE A 69 -0.09 14.90 3.29
C PHE A 69 -0.39 13.44 2.95
N TYR A 70 -1.52 13.20 2.30
CA TYR A 70 -1.89 11.86 1.88
C TYR A 70 -2.67 11.86 0.58
N ARG A 71 -2.68 10.71 -0.09
CA ARG A 71 -3.58 10.40 -1.21
C ARG A 71 -4.25 9.06 -0.96
N THR A 72 -5.55 8.99 -1.25
CA THR A 72 -6.29 7.72 -1.26
C THR A 72 -6.55 7.29 -2.70
N GLN A 73 -6.36 6.00 -2.96
CA GLN A 73 -6.86 5.29 -4.14
C GLN A 73 -7.92 4.28 -3.70
N VAL A 74 -8.91 4.04 -4.55
CA VAL A 74 -9.91 3.01 -4.32
C VAL A 74 -9.63 1.86 -5.29
N TRP A 75 -9.30 0.70 -4.74
CA TRP A 75 -9.12 -0.52 -5.53
C TRP A 75 -10.43 -1.31 -5.51
N LEU A 76 -10.88 -1.71 -6.68
CA LEU A 76 -12.08 -2.53 -6.85
C LEU A 76 -11.69 -4.00 -6.69
N ARG A 77 -12.45 -4.73 -5.88
CA ARG A 77 -12.28 -6.18 -5.79
C ARG A 77 -12.76 -6.81 -7.10
N VAL A 78 -11.93 -7.67 -7.68
CA VAL A 78 -12.30 -8.51 -8.82
C VAL A 78 -12.93 -9.80 -8.27
N GLU A 79 -14.03 -10.23 -8.89
CA GLU A 79 -14.73 -11.49 -8.60
C GLU A 79 -14.16 -12.65 -9.43
#